data_AF-A0A7C2JWH8-F1
#
_entry.id   AF-A0A7C2JWH8-F1
#
_cell.length_a   1.000
_cell.length_b   1.000
_cell.length_c   1.000
_cell.angle_alpha   90.00
_cell.angle_beta   90.00
_cell.angle_gamma   90.00
#
_symmetry.space_group_name_H-M   'P 1'
#
loop_
_entity.id
_entity.type
_entity.pdbx_description
1 polymer ?
#
loop_
_entity_poly.entity_id
_entity_poly.type
_entity_poly.pdbx_seq_one_letter_code
_entity_poly.pdbx_strand_id
1 'polypeptide(L)'
;MRLVPSSTLRSMVVYGASGLAFLSANILLARALSTDHYALVTLVVALVTLGYYLAPAGLDGVVARGRAGVGPPLLLRAGAAAAVVGAALTAVALIVYGIAPATAALLLPASVAGALMLVAAARFQSEQRFALALALTTSPNLSLLLGAAATIALGRQTAHVTLLVLTLGLAASAAIGWTVVLRERPRAAPQPSAIPWREAAALAGLSAAGMLFIQLERLVIPHLLPVEDLALFGVLAAIAGSLFRLLQMGVGFSLLPRLRNAATVVERRRLIAHEARFAVAIAVSGAGAILVVTPLLERWFLAGKYELPAALIVAALFSGVAKIAHAFARAAATALGTPRELARVNGAGWLSVALAVGGAFLASPWGLTGVIYGVGAGWLAWAAMMFAVVHRHLRLPDVAARTASAPTRSS
;
A
#
# COMPACT_ATOMS: atom_id res chain seq x y z
N MET A 1 -30.31 -19.33 13.69
CA MET A 1 -29.27 -19.11 12.66
C MET A 1 -28.27 -18.08 13.17
N ARG A 2 -27.02 -18.47 13.45
CA ARG A 2 -25.96 -17.49 13.78
C ARG A 2 -25.52 -16.83 12.49
N LEU A 3 -25.77 -15.52 12.35
CA LEU A 3 -25.21 -14.71 11.26
C LEU A 3 -23.69 -14.76 11.38
N VAL A 4 -23.04 -15.66 10.64
CA VAL A 4 -21.58 -15.63 10.50
C VAL A 4 -21.28 -14.37 9.68
N PRO A 5 -20.64 -13.34 10.25
CA PRO A 5 -20.34 -12.13 9.50
C PRO A 5 -19.48 -12.51 8.29
N SER A 6 -19.87 -12.03 7.11
CA SER A 6 -19.16 -12.31 5.86
C SER A 6 -17.68 -11.96 6.00
N SER A 7 -16.80 -12.71 5.34
CA SER A 7 -15.36 -12.43 5.32
C SER A 7 -15.07 -10.99 4.90
N THR A 8 -15.87 -10.45 3.98
CA THR A 8 -15.84 -9.05 3.57
C THR A 8 -16.08 -8.08 4.73
N LEU A 9 -17.14 -8.28 5.53
CA LEU A 9 -17.43 -7.41 6.66
C LEU A 9 -16.30 -7.44 7.69
N ARG A 10 -15.75 -8.63 7.98
CA ARG A 10 -14.61 -8.77 8.90
C ARG A 10 -13.37 -8.03 8.39
N SER A 11 -13.04 -8.17 7.10
CA SER A 11 -11.93 -7.44 6.50
C SER A 11 -12.16 -5.93 6.55
N MET A 12 -13.38 -5.45 6.29
CA MET A 12 -13.71 -4.02 6.39
C MET A 12 -13.53 -3.48 7.81
N VAL A 13 -13.96 -4.23 8.83
CA VAL A 13 -13.77 -3.83 10.24
C VAL A 13 -12.29 -3.76 10.61
N VAL A 14 -11.51 -4.79 10.26
CA VAL A 14 -10.07 -4.82 10.58
C VAL A 14 -9.31 -3.71 9.85
N TYR A 15 -9.62 -3.49 8.57
CA TYR A 15 -9.03 -2.39 7.82
C TYR A 15 -9.45 -1.03 8.39
N GLY A 16 -10.74 -0.83 8.67
CA GLY A 16 -11.25 0.39 9.29
C GLY A 16 -10.55 0.70 10.62
N ALA A 17 -10.44 -0.29 11.50
CA ALA A 17 -9.71 -0.16 12.76
C ALA A 17 -8.22 0.16 12.56
N SER A 18 -7.58 -0.48 11.57
CA SER A 18 -6.18 -0.19 11.21
C SER A 18 -6.00 1.23 10.66
N GLY A 19 -6.94 1.72 9.84
CA GLY A 19 -6.95 3.08 9.32
C GLY A 19 -7.15 4.11 10.44
N LEU A 20 -8.05 3.84 11.38
CA LEU A 20 -8.23 4.66 12.58
C LEU A 20 -6.98 4.69 13.45
N ALA A 21 -6.32 3.54 13.67
CA ALA A 21 -5.06 3.49 14.40
C ALA A 21 -3.98 4.35 13.73
N PHE A 22 -3.85 4.26 12.41
CA PHE A 22 -2.92 5.09 11.64
C PHE A 22 -3.26 6.59 11.74
N LEU A 23 -4.53 6.96 11.54
CA LEU A 23 -5.00 8.34 11.68
C LEU A 23 -4.68 8.89 13.08
N SER A 24 -5.13 8.19 14.12
CA SER A 24 -4.92 8.60 15.51
C SER A 24 -3.45 8.74 15.85
N ALA A 25 -2.61 7.78 15.44
CA ALA A 25 -1.17 7.85 15.69
C ALA A 25 -0.54 9.11 15.10
N ASN A 26 -0.85 9.40 13.83
CA ASN A 26 -0.29 10.56 13.13
C ASN A 26 -0.78 11.88 13.74
N ILE A 27 -2.07 11.99 14.07
CA ILE A 27 -2.65 13.20 14.66
C ILE A 27 -2.10 13.43 16.08
N LEU A 28 -1.94 12.37 16.89
CA LEU A 28 -1.30 12.43 18.20
C LEU A 28 0.16 12.91 18.10
N LEU A 29 0.92 12.35 17.16
CA LEU A 29 2.33 12.72 16.93
C LEU A 29 2.49 14.14 16.41
N ALA A 30 1.63 14.56 15.47
CA ALA A 30 1.63 15.92 14.92
C ALA A 30 1.42 16.97 16.03
N ARG A 31 0.56 16.65 17.02
CA ARG A 31 0.34 17.49 18.19
C ARG A 31 1.53 17.45 19.17
N ALA A 32 2.09 16.27 19.44
CA ALA A 32 3.07 16.07 20.51
C ALA A 32 4.52 16.45 20.15
N LEU A 33 4.90 16.33 18.89
CA LEU A 33 6.27 16.58 18.42
C LEU A 33 6.43 18.00 17.85
N SER A 34 7.66 18.47 17.68
CA SER A 34 7.94 19.62 16.82
C SER A 34 7.65 19.30 15.35
N THR A 35 7.52 20.32 14.49
CA THR A 35 7.28 20.13 13.05
C THR A 35 8.38 19.29 12.41
N ASP A 36 9.64 19.56 12.72
CA ASP A 36 10.80 18.81 12.19
C ASP A 36 10.78 17.34 12.61
N HIS A 37 10.50 17.07 13.89
CA HIS A 37 10.46 15.69 14.37
C HIS A 37 9.25 14.93 13.81
N TYR A 38 8.11 15.59 13.61
CA TYR A 38 6.97 14.95 12.97
C TYR A 38 7.20 14.69 11.47
N ALA A 39 7.84 15.62 10.76
CA ALA A 39 8.30 15.41 9.38
C ALA A 39 9.26 14.22 9.31
N LEU A 40 10.25 14.15 10.21
CA LEU A 40 11.18 13.03 10.28
C LEU A 40 10.46 11.69 10.50
N VAL A 41 9.49 11.61 11.42
CA VAL A 41 8.67 10.40 11.60
C VAL A 41 7.93 10.06 10.30
N THR A 42 7.32 11.05 9.65
CA THR A 42 6.58 10.86 8.40
C THR A 42 7.45 10.26 7.30
N LEU A 43 8.67 10.78 7.13
CA LEU A 43 9.66 10.28 6.17
C LEU A 43 10.19 8.89 6.53
N VAL A 44 10.60 8.67 7.79
CA VAL A 44 11.14 7.38 8.22
C VAL A 44 10.07 6.29 8.12
N VAL A 45 8.81 6.56 8.49
CA VAL A 45 7.70 5.62 8.30
C VAL A 45 7.48 5.30 6.82
N ALA A 46 7.68 6.27 5.93
CA ALA A 46 7.63 6.05 4.48
C ALA A 46 8.73 5.10 4.01
N LEU A 47 9.97 5.35 4.45
CA LEU A 47 11.14 4.53 4.15
C LEU A 47 11.01 3.12 4.73
N VAL A 48 10.55 2.97 5.97
CA VAL A 48 10.25 1.66 6.58
C VAL A 48 9.20 0.93 5.76
N THR A 49 8.12 1.61 5.37
CA THR A 49 7.05 1.02 4.57
C THR A 49 7.56 0.56 3.21
N LEU A 50 8.31 1.40 2.52
CA LEU A 50 8.95 1.02 1.27
C LEU A 50 9.87 -0.20 1.48
N GLY A 51 10.70 -0.15 2.53
CA GLY A 51 11.66 -1.18 2.87
C GLY A 51 11.04 -2.54 3.08
N TYR A 52 10.06 -2.66 3.98
CA TYR A 52 9.53 -3.98 4.29
C TYR A 52 8.69 -4.59 3.16
N TYR A 53 8.18 -3.81 2.20
CA TYR A 53 7.51 -4.34 1.00
C TYR A 53 8.49 -4.70 -0.13
N LEU A 54 9.64 -4.02 -0.24
CA LEU A 54 10.70 -4.36 -1.20
C LEU A 54 11.55 -5.54 -0.74
N ALA A 55 11.83 -5.59 0.56
CA ALA A 55 12.75 -6.49 1.22
C ALA A 55 12.48 -8.00 1.02
N PRO A 56 11.23 -8.49 0.94
CA PRO A 56 10.96 -9.88 0.62
C PRO A 56 11.40 -10.29 -0.79
N ALA A 57 11.72 -9.34 -1.68
CA ALA A 57 12.08 -9.59 -3.07
C ALA A 57 11.07 -10.51 -3.80
N GLY A 58 9.78 -10.32 -3.51
CA GLY A 58 8.66 -11.07 -4.11
C GLY A 58 8.46 -12.48 -3.55
N LEU A 59 9.23 -12.90 -2.55
CA LEU A 59 9.05 -14.19 -1.88
C LEU A 59 7.69 -14.30 -1.19
N ASP A 60 7.17 -13.21 -0.65
CA ASP A 60 5.80 -13.10 -0.11
C ASP A 60 4.76 -13.46 -1.19
N GLY A 61 4.91 -12.94 -2.41
CA GLY A 61 4.03 -13.26 -3.52
C GLY A 61 4.10 -14.73 -3.96
N VAL A 62 5.29 -15.33 -3.95
CA VAL A 62 5.48 -16.76 -4.26
C VAL A 62 4.85 -17.65 -3.19
N VAL A 63 5.02 -17.30 -1.91
CA VAL A 63 4.42 -18.00 -0.77
C VAL A 63 2.89 -17.89 -0.79
N ALA A 64 2.34 -16.71 -1.07
CA ALA A 64 0.91 -16.49 -1.18
C ALA A 64 0.26 -17.35 -2.29
N ARG A 65 1.04 -17.75 -3.30
CA ARG A 65 0.61 -18.61 -4.40
C ARG A 65 0.86 -20.10 -4.15
N GLY A 66 1.39 -20.48 -2.99
CA GLY A 66 1.69 -21.87 -2.62
C GLY A 66 2.85 -22.49 -3.39
N ARG A 67 3.74 -21.68 -3.98
CA ARG A 67 4.83 -22.14 -4.85
C ARG A 67 6.19 -22.28 -4.17
N ALA A 68 6.28 -22.01 -2.87
CA ALA A 68 7.50 -22.17 -2.09
C ALA A 68 7.22 -22.86 -0.75
N GLY A 69 8.12 -23.76 -0.34
CA GLY A 69 8.12 -24.33 1.00
C GLY A 69 8.40 -23.28 2.06
N VAL A 70 7.54 -23.19 3.07
CA VAL A 70 7.72 -22.28 4.21
C VAL A 70 8.42 -23.03 5.35
N GLY A 71 9.55 -22.49 5.79
CA GLY A 71 10.40 -23.07 6.84
C GLY A 71 11.70 -22.28 7.04
N PRO A 72 12.63 -22.78 7.87
CA PRO A 72 13.88 -22.08 8.18
C PRO A 72 14.74 -21.66 6.97
N PRO A 73 14.86 -22.46 5.89
CA PRO A 73 15.60 -22.04 4.71
C PRO A 73 15.00 -20.81 4.02
N LEU A 74 13.67 -20.71 3.97
CA LEU A 74 12.98 -19.54 3.42
C LEU A 74 13.15 -18.34 4.35
N LEU A 75 13.05 -18.53 5.66
CA LEU A 75 13.28 -17.48 6.66
C LEU A 75 14.68 -16.86 6.49
N LEU A 76 15.72 -17.69 6.34
CA LEU A 76 17.09 -17.22 6.12
C LEU A 76 17.24 -16.46 4.79
N ARG A 77 16.66 -16.97 3.70
CA ARG A 77 16.71 -16.31 2.39
C ARG A 77 15.96 -14.97 2.40
N ALA A 78 14.77 -14.93 2.98
CA ALA A 78 13.99 -13.70 3.13
C ALA A 78 14.72 -12.70 4.04
N GLY A 79 15.31 -13.17 5.15
CA GLY A 79 16.12 -12.33 6.04
C GLY A 79 17.34 -11.74 5.36
N ALA A 80 18.07 -12.54 4.56
CA ALA A 80 19.23 -12.07 3.79
C ALA A 80 18.84 -11.03 2.74
N ALA A 81 17.80 -11.29 1.93
CA ALA A 81 17.29 -10.32 0.97
C ALA A 81 16.84 -9.02 1.65
N ALA A 82 16.15 -9.15 2.79
CA ALA A 82 15.68 -8.02 3.56
C ALA A 82 16.80 -7.21 4.20
N ALA A 83 17.89 -7.85 4.63
CA ALA A 83 19.06 -7.17 5.17
C ALA A 83 19.76 -6.32 4.10
N VAL A 84 19.87 -6.83 2.87
CA VAL A 84 20.43 -6.07 1.74
C VAL A 84 19.58 -4.84 1.43
N VAL A 85 18.25 -5.00 1.31
CA VAL A 85 17.33 -3.88 1.05
C VAL A 85 17.33 -2.88 2.21
N GLY A 86 17.31 -3.38 3.46
CA GLY A 86 17.38 -2.53 4.65
C GLY A 86 18.67 -1.73 4.73
N ALA A 87 19.82 -2.34 4.43
CA ALA A 87 21.11 -1.64 4.38
C ALA A 87 21.14 -0.57 3.28
N ALA A 88 20.60 -0.88 2.10
CA ALA A 88 20.48 0.09 1.02
C ALA A 88 19.60 1.29 1.42
N LEU A 89 18.46 1.05 2.09
CA LEU A 89 17.60 2.13 2.56
C LEU A 89 18.22 2.94 3.71
N THR A 90 18.97 2.30 4.61
CA THR A 90 19.78 3.01 5.60
C THR A 90 20.80 3.93 4.94
N ALA A 91 21.50 3.45 3.91
CA ALA A 91 22.45 4.27 3.15
C ALA A 91 21.74 5.43 2.43
N VAL A 92 20.59 5.20 1.80
CA VAL A 92 19.77 6.25 1.18
C VAL A 92 19.32 7.28 2.22
N ALA A 93 18.86 6.85 3.39
CA ALA A 93 18.46 7.74 4.47
C ALA A 93 19.60 8.65 4.95
N LEU A 94 20.80 8.09 5.09
CA LEU A 94 22.01 8.83 5.48
C LEU A 94 22.45 9.83 4.39
N ILE A 95 22.57 9.36 3.16
CA ILE A 95 23.23 10.09 2.07
C ILE A 95 22.27 11.06 1.39
N VAL A 96 21.06 10.61 1.07
CA VAL A 96 20.09 11.39 0.28
C VAL A 96 19.27 12.32 1.17
N TYR A 97 18.84 11.84 2.34
CA TYR A 97 17.95 12.59 3.23
C TYR A 97 18.67 13.22 4.44
N GLY A 98 19.98 12.98 4.62
CA GLY A 98 20.73 13.54 5.75
C GLY A 98 20.23 13.09 7.13
N ILE A 99 19.56 11.94 7.23
CA ILE A 99 18.98 11.47 8.49
C ILE A 99 20.11 11.09 9.45
N ALA A 100 19.97 11.48 10.72
CA ALA A 100 20.95 11.17 11.76
C ALA A 100 21.23 9.65 11.85
N PRO A 101 22.50 9.22 12.01
CA PRO A 101 22.87 7.80 11.94
C PRO A 101 22.09 6.88 12.89
N ALA A 102 21.83 7.34 14.11
CA ALA A 102 21.06 6.57 15.09
C ALA A 102 19.62 6.28 14.62
N THR A 103 18.97 7.27 13.97
CA THR A 103 17.63 7.10 13.42
C THR A 103 17.66 6.25 12.14
N ALA A 104 18.62 6.51 11.25
CA ALA A 104 18.77 5.74 10.01
C ALA A 104 19.06 4.26 10.28
N ALA A 105 19.84 3.95 11.33
CA ALA A 105 20.16 2.58 11.74
C ALA A 105 18.91 1.74 12.10
N LEU A 106 17.79 2.36 12.48
CA LEU A 106 16.53 1.68 12.75
C LEU A 106 15.86 1.12 11.48
N LEU A 107 16.19 1.66 10.29
CA LEU A 107 15.61 1.20 9.02
C LEU A 107 15.99 -0.24 8.68
N LEU A 108 17.21 -0.66 9.01
CA LEU A 108 17.68 -2.03 8.78
C LEU A 108 16.84 -3.06 9.56
N PRO A 109 16.78 -3.04 10.90
CA PRO A 109 15.98 -3.99 11.65
C PRO A 109 14.48 -3.87 11.34
N ALA A 110 13.96 -2.66 11.10
CA ALA A 110 12.55 -2.48 10.73
C ALA A 110 12.23 -3.12 9.37
N SER A 111 13.09 -2.96 8.37
CA SER A 111 12.92 -3.57 7.04
C SER A 111 13.01 -5.09 7.10
N VAL A 112 13.99 -5.63 7.84
CA VAL A 112 14.13 -7.08 8.06
C VAL A 112 12.90 -7.64 8.76
N ALA A 113 12.52 -7.07 9.91
CA ALA A 113 11.37 -7.51 10.67
C ALA A 113 10.07 -7.44 9.84
N GLY A 114 9.80 -6.30 9.21
CA GLY A 114 8.61 -6.13 8.39
C GLY A 114 8.55 -7.11 7.20
N ALA A 115 9.69 -7.39 6.56
CA ALA A 115 9.74 -8.34 5.44
C ALA A 115 9.41 -9.76 5.90
N LEU A 116 10.01 -10.18 7.01
CA LEU A 116 9.74 -11.49 7.61
C LEU A 116 8.28 -11.60 8.06
N MET A 117 7.72 -10.53 8.63
CA MET A 117 6.31 -10.42 8.97
C MET A 117 5.42 -10.58 7.72
N LEU A 118 5.74 -9.94 6.60
CA LEU A 118 4.98 -10.09 5.34
C LEU A 118 5.05 -11.51 4.78
N VAL A 119 6.22 -12.15 4.79
CA VAL A 119 6.36 -13.55 4.33
C VAL A 119 5.53 -14.50 5.20
N ALA A 120 5.51 -14.31 6.53
CA ALA A 120 4.65 -15.08 7.42
C ALA A 120 3.16 -14.81 7.15
N ALA A 121 2.78 -13.55 6.97
CA ALA A 121 1.41 -13.17 6.62
C ALA A 121 0.95 -13.79 5.29
N ALA A 122 1.82 -13.84 4.28
CA ALA A 122 1.57 -14.47 3.00
C ALA A 122 1.32 -15.98 3.13
N ARG A 123 1.96 -16.66 4.09
CA ARG A 123 1.68 -18.06 4.40
C ARG A 123 0.26 -18.22 4.96
N PHE A 124 -0.13 -17.43 5.95
CA PHE A 124 -1.50 -17.49 6.47
C PHE A 124 -2.54 -17.12 5.40
N GLN A 125 -2.20 -16.20 4.51
CA GLN A 125 -3.05 -15.84 3.38
C GLN A 125 -3.24 -17.00 2.39
N SER A 126 -2.18 -17.75 2.06
CA SER A 126 -2.32 -18.93 1.17
C SER A 126 -3.12 -20.07 1.79
N GLU A 127 -3.12 -20.17 3.13
CA GLU A 127 -3.96 -21.10 3.91
C GLU A 127 -5.38 -20.57 4.17
N GLN A 128 -5.75 -19.42 3.62
CA GLN A 128 -7.05 -18.76 3.87
C GLN A 128 -7.31 -18.40 5.35
N ARG A 129 -6.27 -18.32 6.18
CA ARG A 129 -6.32 -17.87 7.57
C ARG A 129 -6.25 -16.34 7.64
N PHE A 130 -7.23 -15.70 7.03
CA PHE A 130 -7.24 -14.25 6.80
C PHE A 130 -7.13 -13.43 8.08
N ALA A 131 -7.65 -13.89 9.22
CA ALA A 131 -7.55 -13.15 10.48
C ALA A 131 -6.09 -12.95 10.92
N LEU A 132 -5.26 -14.00 10.85
CA LEU A 132 -3.84 -13.91 11.20
C LEU A 132 -3.05 -13.10 10.18
N ALA A 133 -3.31 -13.32 8.88
CA ALA A 133 -2.69 -12.53 7.82
C ALA A 133 -3.02 -11.03 7.96
N LEU A 134 -4.27 -10.69 8.26
CA LEU A 134 -4.69 -9.30 8.50
C LEU A 134 -4.07 -8.72 9.76
N ALA A 135 -4.05 -9.47 10.88
CA ALA A 135 -3.44 -9.01 12.12
C ALA A 135 -1.96 -8.66 11.93
N LEU A 136 -1.21 -9.49 11.21
CA LEU A 136 0.20 -9.22 10.90
C LEU A 136 0.37 -8.04 9.92
N THR A 137 -0.41 -8.00 8.83
CA THR A 137 -0.26 -6.92 7.83
C THR A 137 -0.73 -5.55 8.34
N THR A 138 -1.57 -5.51 9.37
CA THR A 138 -2.07 -4.27 9.97
C THR A 138 -1.35 -3.86 11.26
N SER A 139 -0.49 -4.73 11.81
CA SER A 139 0.27 -4.43 13.03
C SER A 139 1.20 -3.21 12.95
N PRO A 140 1.74 -2.77 11.79
CA PRO A 140 2.54 -1.54 11.74
C PRO A 140 1.74 -0.31 12.20
N ASN A 141 0.45 -0.24 11.88
CA ASN A 141 -0.41 0.89 12.27
C ASN A 141 -0.68 0.89 13.78
N LEU A 142 -0.86 -0.30 14.38
CA LEU A 142 -0.97 -0.42 15.83
C LEU A 142 0.36 -0.08 16.53
N SER A 143 1.48 -0.53 15.98
CA SER A 143 2.81 -0.23 16.51
C SER A 143 3.11 1.26 16.46
N LEU A 144 2.69 1.95 15.39
CA LEU A 144 2.78 3.40 15.29
C LEU A 144 1.92 4.11 16.34
N LEU A 145 0.68 3.63 16.57
CA LEU A 145 -0.20 4.17 17.62
C LEU A 145 0.39 3.98 19.02
N LEU A 146 0.95 2.81 19.31
CA LEU A 146 1.66 2.55 20.56
C LEU A 146 2.90 3.46 20.69
N GLY A 147 3.61 3.70 19.60
CA GLY A 147 4.73 4.64 19.56
C GLY A 147 4.32 6.08 19.87
N ALA A 148 3.17 6.52 19.34
CA ALA A 148 2.58 7.82 19.65
C ALA A 148 2.21 7.92 21.14
N ALA A 149 1.50 6.93 21.67
CA ALA A 149 1.13 6.88 23.08
C ALA A 149 2.35 6.88 24.00
N ALA A 150 3.38 6.08 23.69
CA ALA A 150 4.63 6.02 24.47
C ALA A 150 5.39 7.36 24.43
N THR A 151 5.44 8.01 23.27
CA THR A 151 6.11 9.32 23.10
C THR A 151 5.45 10.38 23.98
N ILE A 152 4.11 10.41 24.00
CA ILE A 152 3.33 11.31 24.85
C ILE A 152 3.51 10.97 26.34
N ALA A 153 3.36 9.70 26.71
CA ALA A 153 3.46 9.25 28.11
C ALA A 153 4.83 9.53 28.72
N LEU A 154 5.89 9.44 27.92
CA LEU A 154 7.27 9.72 28.36
C LEU A 154 7.64 11.20 28.25
N GLY A 155 6.73 12.07 27.80
CA GLY A 155 6.97 13.50 27.61
C GLY A 155 8.11 13.80 26.61
N ARG A 156 8.39 12.88 25.68
CA ARG A 156 9.50 13.03 24.73
C ARG A 156 9.04 13.79 23.50
N GLN A 157 9.77 14.84 23.14
CA GLN A 157 9.48 15.64 21.95
C GLN A 157 10.31 15.21 20.71
N THR A 158 10.94 14.04 20.75
CA THR A 158 11.80 13.54 19.66
C THR A 158 11.18 12.33 18.97
N ALA A 159 11.51 12.14 17.69
CA ALA A 159 11.01 11.04 16.86
C ALA A 159 11.45 9.63 17.35
N HIS A 160 12.54 9.54 18.12
CA HIS A 160 13.24 8.29 18.41
C HIS A 160 12.36 7.24 19.10
N VAL A 161 11.56 7.63 20.10
CA VAL A 161 10.71 6.69 20.85
C VAL A 161 9.68 6.05 19.93
N THR A 162 9.01 6.86 19.10
CA THR A 162 8.01 6.36 18.15
C THR A 162 8.61 5.36 17.18
N LEU A 163 9.78 5.69 16.61
CA LEU A 163 10.43 4.85 15.61
C LEU A 163 10.99 3.55 16.21
N LEU A 164 11.48 3.61 17.46
CA LEU A 164 11.91 2.42 18.20
C LEU A 164 10.73 1.49 18.48
N VAL A 165 9.61 2.02 18.99
CA VAL A 165 8.41 1.23 19.27
C VAL A 165 7.83 0.62 17.99
N LEU A 166 7.82 1.37 16.87
CA LEU A 166 7.43 0.83 15.57
C LEU A 166 8.32 -0.35 15.16
N THR A 167 9.65 -0.20 15.29
CA THR A 167 10.63 -1.24 14.94
C THR A 167 10.45 -2.49 15.80
N LEU A 168 10.26 -2.32 17.11
CA LEU A 168 10.02 -3.41 18.04
C LEU A 168 8.67 -4.11 17.78
N GLY A 169 7.62 -3.35 17.44
CA GLY A 169 6.31 -3.90 17.09
C GLY A 169 6.34 -4.74 15.80
N LEU A 170 7.10 -4.31 14.80
CA LEU A 170 7.38 -5.10 13.59
C LEU A 170 8.15 -6.39 13.94
N ALA A 171 9.19 -6.29 14.77
CA ALA A 171 9.99 -7.44 15.21
C ALA A 171 9.14 -8.46 15.99
N ALA A 172 8.30 -7.99 16.91
CA ALA A 172 7.36 -8.84 17.64
C ALA A 172 6.36 -9.52 16.70
N SER A 173 5.81 -8.79 15.72
CA SER A 173 4.88 -9.35 14.72
C SER A 173 5.55 -10.43 13.88
N ALA A 174 6.79 -10.20 13.43
CA ALA A 174 7.57 -11.19 12.70
C ALA A 174 7.86 -12.43 13.55
N ALA A 175 8.29 -12.26 14.80
CA ALA A 175 8.57 -13.34 15.72
C ALA A 175 7.31 -14.19 16.01
N ILE A 176 6.17 -13.56 16.28
CA ILE A 176 4.89 -14.24 16.48
C ILE A 176 4.50 -15.03 15.22
N GLY A 177 4.53 -14.38 14.05
CA GLY A 177 4.16 -15.00 12.77
C GLY A 177 5.00 -16.24 12.47
N TRP A 178 6.33 -16.14 12.59
CA TRP A 178 7.22 -17.26 12.32
C TRP A 178 7.17 -18.34 13.39
N THR A 179 6.92 -17.99 14.66
CA THR A 179 6.75 -19.00 15.72
C THR A 179 5.55 -19.89 15.43
N VAL A 180 4.41 -19.30 15.02
CA VAL A 180 3.21 -20.06 14.64
C VAL A 180 3.48 -20.92 13.41
N VAL A 181 4.08 -20.34 12.36
CA VAL A 181 4.44 -21.05 11.12
C VAL A 181 5.36 -22.26 11.38
N LEU A 182 6.36 -22.11 12.25
CA LEU A 182 7.32 -23.18 12.54
C LEU A 182 6.74 -24.28 13.44
N ARG A 183 5.84 -23.92 14.37
CA ARG A 183 5.17 -24.88 15.27
C ARG A 183 4.15 -25.76 14.53
N GLU A 184 3.44 -25.19 13.57
CA GLU A 184 2.37 -25.88 12.84
C GLU A 184 2.87 -26.68 11.62
N ARG A 185 4.19 -26.69 11.37
CA ARG A 185 4.76 -27.34 10.18
C ARG A 185 4.50 -28.86 10.21
N PRO A 186 3.73 -29.42 9.25
CA PRO A 186 3.56 -30.87 9.14
C PRO A 186 4.91 -31.50 8.80
N ARG A 187 5.38 -32.46 9.60
CA ARG A 187 6.69 -33.11 9.42
C ARG A 187 6.84 -33.86 8.08
N ALA A 188 5.74 -34.14 7.38
CA ALA A 188 5.73 -35.07 6.23
C ALA A 188 5.18 -34.48 4.91
N ALA A 189 4.80 -33.20 4.84
CA ALA A 189 4.25 -32.65 3.59
C ALA A 189 5.37 -32.34 2.58
N PRO A 190 5.32 -32.88 1.34
CA PRO A 190 6.29 -32.54 0.31
C PRO A 190 6.21 -31.05 0.01
N GLN A 191 7.32 -30.34 0.28
CA GLN A 191 7.43 -28.91 0.00
C GLN A 191 8.17 -28.70 -1.33
N PRO A 192 7.69 -27.77 -2.19
CA PRO A 192 8.47 -27.33 -3.35
C PRO A 192 9.84 -26.83 -2.88
N SER A 193 10.92 -27.47 -3.36
CA SER A 193 12.29 -27.20 -2.90
C SER A 193 12.92 -25.97 -3.59
N ALA A 194 12.49 -25.67 -4.81
CA ALA A 194 13.02 -24.57 -5.61
C ALA A 194 12.13 -23.33 -5.55
N ILE A 195 12.74 -22.18 -5.27
CA ILE A 195 12.07 -20.88 -5.36
C ILE A 195 12.07 -20.46 -6.85
N PRO A 196 10.90 -20.16 -7.45
CA PRO A 196 10.84 -19.64 -8.81
C PRO A 196 11.28 -18.18 -8.85
N TRP A 197 12.59 -17.92 -8.82
CA TRP A 197 13.16 -16.57 -8.74
C TRP A 197 12.72 -15.62 -9.86
N ARG A 198 12.48 -16.13 -11.08
CA ARG A 198 11.95 -15.31 -12.18
C ARG A 198 10.56 -14.76 -11.87
N GLU A 199 9.71 -15.58 -11.25
CA GLU A 199 8.39 -15.16 -10.79
C GLU A 199 8.48 -14.22 -9.59
N ALA A 200 9.35 -14.54 -8.62
CA ALA A 200 9.61 -13.68 -7.47
C ALA A 200 10.05 -12.28 -7.92
N ALA A 201 11.02 -12.18 -8.83
CA ALA A 201 11.51 -10.91 -9.36
C ALA A 201 10.42 -10.10 -10.09
N ALA A 202 9.56 -10.75 -10.87
CA ALA A 202 8.45 -10.09 -11.56
C ALA A 202 7.41 -9.54 -10.56
N LEU A 203 7.08 -10.32 -9.53
CA LEU A 203 6.19 -9.90 -8.44
C LEU A 203 6.81 -8.78 -7.60
N ALA A 204 8.12 -8.88 -7.32
CA ALA A 204 8.88 -7.87 -6.63
C ALA A 204 8.84 -6.54 -7.38
N GLY A 205 9.09 -6.53 -8.69
CA GLY A 205 9.05 -5.32 -9.51
C GLY A 205 7.68 -4.63 -9.50
N LEU A 206 6.60 -5.41 -9.62
CA LEU A 206 5.24 -4.85 -9.60
C LEU A 206 4.87 -4.29 -8.22
N SER A 207 5.22 -5.01 -7.15
CA SER A 207 5.00 -4.54 -5.77
C SER A 207 5.87 -3.33 -5.44
N ALA A 208 7.11 -3.29 -5.96
CA ALA A 208 8.06 -2.20 -5.80
C ALA A 208 7.55 -0.90 -6.40
N ALA A 209 7.17 -0.92 -7.68
CA ALA A 209 6.59 0.25 -8.34
C ALA A 209 5.35 0.74 -7.59
N GLY A 210 4.48 -0.18 -7.17
CA GLY A 210 3.27 0.14 -6.43
C GLY A 210 3.57 0.82 -5.09
N MET A 211 4.49 0.27 -4.31
CA MET A 211 4.82 0.81 -2.99
C MET A 211 5.60 2.11 -3.06
N LEU A 212 6.52 2.23 -4.02
CA LEU A 212 7.23 3.48 -4.28
C LEU A 212 6.23 4.60 -4.56
N PHE A 213 5.24 4.34 -5.43
CA PHE A 213 4.17 5.29 -5.73
C PHE A 213 3.33 5.70 -4.51
N ILE A 214 3.09 4.77 -3.59
CA ILE A 214 2.33 5.02 -2.35
C ILE A 214 3.10 5.97 -1.42
N GLN A 215 4.42 5.89 -1.43
CA GLN A 215 5.29 6.70 -0.59
C GLN A 215 5.87 7.92 -1.32
N LEU A 216 5.56 8.08 -2.61
CA LEU A 216 6.29 8.98 -3.48
C LEU A 216 6.20 10.43 -3.01
N GLU A 217 5.02 10.88 -2.59
CA GLU A 217 4.84 12.22 -2.04
C GLU A 217 5.83 12.46 -0.87
N ARG A 218 5.94 11.51 0.07
CA ARG A 218 6.81 11.62 1.25
C ARG A 218 8.30 11.63 0.92
N LEU A 219 8.68 10.97 -0.16
CA LEU A 219 10.07 10.85 -0.60
C LEU A 219 10.51 12.06 -1.43
N VAL A 220 9.59 12.65 -2.19
CA VAL A 220 9.90 13.76 -3.09
C VAL A 220 9.81 15.11 -2.38
N ILE A 221 8.86 15.30 -1.45
CA ILE A 221 8.64 16.59 -0.76
C ILE A 221 9.93 17.15 -0.14
N PRO A 222 10.76 16.40 0.61
CA PRO A 222 11.98 16.94 1.22
C PRO A 222 13.02 17.50 0.25
N HIS A 223 12.92 17.15 -1.04
CA HIS A 223 13.82 17.63 -2.08
C HIS A 223 13.25 18.81 -2.87
N LEU A 224 11.94 19.03 -2.82
CA LEU A 224 11.26 20.06 -3.61
C LEU A 224 10.74 21.21 -2.76
N LEU A 225 10.47 20.96 -1.48
CA LEU A 225 9.72 21.83 -0.60
C LEU A 225 10.32 21.81 0.82
N PRO A 226 9.99 22.81 1.65
CA PRO A 226 10.41 22.87 3.05
C PRO A 226 9.92 21.68 3.89
N VAL A 227 10.57 21.45 5.03
CA VAL A 227 10.26 20.34 5.95
C VAL A 227 8.85 20.44 6.54
N GLU A 228 8.35 21.66 6.67
CA GLU A 228 7.01 22.00 7.14
C GLU A 228 5.95 21.41 6.21
N ASP A 229 6.19 21.40 4.90
CA ASP A 229 5.27 20.82 3.92
C ASP A 229 5.23 19.29 4.03
N LEU A 230 6.33 18.64 4.43
CA LEU A 230 6.32 17.20 4.69
C LEU A 230 5.50 16.87 5.95
N ALA A 231 5.64 17.67 7.00
CA ALA A 231 4.83 17.54 8.21
C ALA A 231 3.34 17.79 7.90
N LEU A 232 3.02 18.84 7.16
CA LEU A 232 1.65 19.16 6.73
C LEU A 232 1.07 18.02 5.88
N PHE A 233 1.84 17.48 4.94
CA PHE A 233 1.47 16.30 4.18
C PHE A 233 1.25 15.07 5.06
N GLY A 234 2.04 14.88 6.12
CA GLY A 234 1.84 13.82 7.11
C GLY A 234 0.43 13.85 7.71
N VAL A 235 -0.02 15.03 8.15
CA VAL A 235 -1.38 15.24 8.68
C VAL A 235 -2.43 14.98 7.60
N LEU A 236 -2.26 15.57 6.42
CA LEU A 236 -3.19 15.40 5.30
C LEU A 236 -3.33 13.94 4.87
N ALA A 237 -2.21 13.21 4.79
CA ALA A 237 -2.18 11.80 4.44
C ALA A 237 -2.81 10.92 5.53
N ALA A 238 -2.75 11.33 6.79
CA ALA A 238 -3.47 10.65 7.87
C ALA A 238 -4.99 10.80 7.71
N ILE A 239 -5.46 12.03 7.47
CA ILE A 239 -6.90 12.35 7.35
C ILE A 239 -7.48 11.79 6.05
N ALA A 240 -6.96 12.21 4.90
CA ALA A 240 -7.49 11.83 3.60
C ALA A 240 -6.94 10.48 3.12
N GLY A 241 -5.63 10.28 3.26
CA GLY A 241 -4.95 9.10 2.72
C GLY A 241 -5.42 7.79 3.35
N SER A 242 -5.76 7.77 4.63
CA SER A 242 -6.29 6.56 5.31
C SER A 242 -7.57 6.05 4.65
N LEU A 243 -8.55 6.91 4.39
CA LEU A 243 -9.79 6.55 3.70
C LEU A 243 -9.53 5.92 2.32
N PHE A 244 -8.77 6.61 1.47
CA PHE A 244 -8.51 6.14 0.10
C PHE A 244 -7.68 4.87 0.09
N ARG A 245 -6.79 4.70 1.06
CA ARG A 245 -6.02 3.47 1.25
C ARG A 245 -6.92 2.29 1.58
N LEU A 246 -7.91 2.49 2.45
CA LEU A 246 -8.90 1.47 2.79
C LEU A 246 -9.70 1.04 1.57
N LEU A 247 -10.16 2.00 0.77
CA LEU A 247 -10.88 1.73 -0.47
C LEU A 247 -10.01 0.99 -1.50
N GLN A 248 -8.77 1.43 -1.69
CA GLN A 248 -7.80 0.78 -2.57
C GLN A 248 -7.59 -0.69 -2.18
N MET A 249 -7.41 -0.98 -0.88
CA MET A 249 -7.28 -2.35 -0.40
C MET A 249 -8.58 -3.14 -0.58
N GLY A 250 -9.73 -2.55 -0.24
CA GLY A 250 -11.05 -3.15 -0.39
C GLY A 250 -11.34 -3.61 -1.82
N VAL A 251 -11.00 -2.79 -2.82
CA VAL A 251 -11.10 -3.15 -4.25
C VAL A 251 -10.21 -4.34 -4.57
N GLY A 252 -8.96 -4.34 -4.11
CA GLY A 252 -8.02 -5.45 -4.33
C GLY A 252 -8.52 -6.79 -3.77
N PHE A 253 -9.13 -6.79 -2.58
CA PHE A 253 -9.64 -8.00 -1.94
C PHE A 253 -10.96 -8.52 -2.51
N SER A 254 -11.86 -7.62 -2.92
CA SER A 254 -13.19 -7.98 -3.40
C SER A 254 -13.23 -8.27 -4.90
N LEU A 255 -12.63 -7.40 -5.72
CA LEU A 255 -12.80 -7.42 -7.16
C LEU A 255 -11.91 -8.49 -7.83
N LEU A 256 -10.66 -8.64 -7.38
CA LEU A 256 -9.70 -9.56 -7.97
C LEU A 256 -10.20 -11.02 -8.03
N PRO A 257 -10.64 -11.66 -6.93
CA PRO A 257 -11.13 -13.04 -7.00
C PRO A 257 -12.40 -13.17 -7.84
N ARG A 258 -13.31 -12.19 -7.79
CA ARG A 258 -14.56 -12.20 -8.57
C ARG A 258 -14.30 -12.08 -10.07
N LEU A 259 -13.34 -11.24 -10.48
CA LEU A 259 -12.94 -11.12 -11.88
C LEU A 259 -12.30 -12.40 -12.43
N ARG A 260 -11.54 -13.12 -11.60
CA ARG A 260 -10.94 -14.42 -12.00
C ARG A 260 -12.00 -15.50 -12.21
N ASN A 261 -13.09 -15.46 -11.44
CA ASN A 261 -14.16 -16.45 -11.51
C ASN A 261 -15.24 -16.10 -12.54
N ALA A 262 -15.27 -14.87 -13.04
CA ALA A 262 -16.27 -14.43 -14.01
C ALA A 262 -16.09 -15.12 -15.37
N ALA A 263 -17.13 -15.81 -15.82
CA ALA A 263 -17.14 -16.64 -17.02
C ALA A 263 -17.22 -15.82 -18.31
N THR A 264 -17.86 -14.65 -18.26
CA THR A 264 -18.12 -13.83 -19.46
C THR A 264 -17.62 -12.39 -19.32
N VAL A 265 -17.38 -11.74 -20.46
CA VAL A 265 -17.02 -10.32 -20.51
C VAL A 265 -18.12 -9.43 -19.94
N VAL A 266 -19.39 -9.76 -20.20
CA VAL A 266 -20.55 -9.01 -19.68
C VAL A 266 -20.55 -9.05 -18.15
N GLU A 267 -20.31 -10.23 -17.58
CA GLU A 267 -20.21 -10.40 -16.13
C GLU A 267 -19.06 -9.59 -15.54
N ARG A 268 -17.86 -9.63 -16.14
CA ARG A 268 -16.70 -8.82 -15.72
C ARG A 268 -17.02 -7.33 -15.70
N ARG A 269 -17.66 -6.80 -16.76
CA ARG A 269 -18.06 -5.39 -16.84
C ARG A 269 -19.10 -5.03 -15.78
N ARG A 270 -20.11 -5.89 -15.56
CA ARG A 270 -21.12 -5.69 -14.52
C ARG A 270 -20.49 -5.66 -13.13
N LEU A 271 -19.54 -6.56 -12.86
CA LEU A 271 -18.80 -6.60 -11.60
C LEU A 271 -17.98 -5.32 -11.38
N ILE A 272 -17.20 -4.88 -12.38
CA ILE A 272 -16.43 -3.63 -12.29
C ILE A 272 -17.35 -2.44 -12.06
N ALA A 273 -18.45 -2.34 -12.82
CA ALA A 273 -19.39 -1.23 -12.69
C ALA A 273 -20.09 -1.21 -11.32
N HIS A 274 -20.45 -2.38 -10.79
CA HIS A 274 -21.06 -2.50 -9.46
C HIS A 274 -20.10 -2.05 -8.36
N GLU A 275 -18.88 -2.57 -8.35
CA GLU A 275 -17.85 -2.17 -7.39
C GLU A 275 -17.46 -0.70 -7.54
N ALA A 276 -17.39 -0.18 -8.77
CA ALA A 276 -17.09 1.22 -9.02
C ALA A 276 -18.15 2.15 -8.44
N ARG A 277 -19.45 1.83 -8.56
CA ARG A 277 -20.53 2.61 -7.93
C ARG A 277 -20.39 2.63 -6.41
N PHE A 278 -20.08 1.48 -5.81
CA PHE A 278 -19.87 1.39 -4.36
C PHE A 278 -18.66 2.21 -3.91
N ALA A 279 -17.54 2.08 -4.62
CA ALA A 279 -16.32 2.85 -4.33
C ALA A 279 -16.55 4.36 -4.49
N VAL A 280 -17.28 4.79 -5.52
CA VAL A 280 -17.65 6.20 -5.73
C VAL A 280 -18.54 6.70 -4.60
N ALA A 281 -19.55 5.93 -4.19
CA ALA A 281 -20.44 6.32 -3.09
C ALA A 281 -19.65 6.52 -1.77
N ILE A 282 -18.72 5.62 -1.43
CA ILE A 282 -17.88 5.78 -0.24
C ILE A 282 -16.88 6.92 -0.43
N ALA A 283 -16.30 7.09 -1.60
CA ALA A 283 -15.35 8.17 -1.87
C ALA A 283 -16.01 9.55 -1.75
N VAL A 284 -17.23 9.72 -2.26
CA VAL A 284 -18.00 10.97 -2.13
C VAL A 284 -18.38 11.23 -0.68
N SER A 285 -18.95 10.23 0.01
CA SER A 285 -19.31 10.36 1.43
C SER A 285 -18.10 10.66 2.30
N GLY A 286 -16.98 9.98 2.05
CA GLY A 286 -15.73 10.17 2.77
C GLY A 286 -15.06 11.51 2.42
N ALA A 287 -15.15 11.99 1.18
CA ALA A 287 -14.71 13.34 0.82
C ALA A 287 -15.50 14.41 1.57
N GLY A 288 -16.84 14.26 1.66
CA GLY A 288 -17.68 15.13 2.47
C GLY A 288 -17.28 15.09 3.96
N ALA A 289 -17.03 13.89 4.50
CA ALA A 289 -16.55 13.74 5.86
C ALA A 289 -15.17 14.41 6.08
N ILE A 290 -14.23 14.27 5.14
CA ILE A 290 -12.92 14.93 5.21
C ILE A 290 -13.08 16.45 5.24
N LEU A 291 -13.94 17.03 4.39
CA LEU A 291 -14.18 18.48 4.36
C LEU A 291 -14.76 19.01 5.68
N VAL A 292 -15.57 18.21 6.39
CA VAL A 292 -16.15 18.59 7.69
C VAL A 292 -15.17 18.35 8.84
N VAL A 293 -14.48 17.21 8.84
CA VAL A 293 -13.62 16.77 9.95
C VAL A 293 -12.30 17.52 9.96
N THR A 294 -11.74 17.88 8.80
CA THR A 294 -10.46 18.58 8.70
C THR A 294 -10.41 19.88 9.51
N PRO A 295 -11.33 20.87 9.30
CA PRO A 295 -11.30 22.12 10.07
C PRO A 295 -11.55 21.90 11.57
N LEU A 296 -12.28 20.85 11.95
CA LEU A 296 -12.47 20.48 13.36
C LEU A 296 -11.16 19.98 13.97
N LEU A 297 -10.44 19.10 13.28
CA LEU A 297 -9.14 18.59 13.74
C LEU A 297 -8.10 19.70 13.85
N GLU A 298 -8.04 20.61 12.87
CA GLU A 298 -7.11 21.75 12.89
C GLU A 298 -7.32 22.65 14.11
N ARG A 299 -8.57 23.08 14.33
CA ARG A 299 -8.91 24.02 15.39
C ARG A 299 -8.82 23.39 16.77
N TRP A 300 -9.41 22.20 16.95
CA TRP A 300 -9.60 21.61 18.27
C TRP A 300 -8.42 20.72 18.69
N PHE A 301 -7.82 20.01 17.74
CA PHE A 301 -6.79 19.02 18.06
C PHE A 301 -5.37 19.51 17.75
N LEU A 302 -5.16 20.17 16.62
CA LEU A 302 -3.84 20.65 16.21
C LEU A 302 -3.55 22.09 16.67
N ALA A 303 -4.54 22.76 17.28
CA ALA A 303 -4.43 24.13 17.80
C ALA A 303 -3.85 25.13 16.77
N GLY A 304 -4.23 24.97 15.50
CA GLY A 304 -3.75 25.82 14.40
C GLY A 304 -2.31 25.58 13.96
N LYS A 305 -1.62 24.56 14.48
CA LYS A 305 -0.23 24.25 14.10
C LYS A 305 -0.06 23.88 12.62
N TYR A 306 -1.10 23.28 12.04
CA TYR A 306 -1.13 22.87 10.63
C TYR A 306 -2.41 23.39 10.01
N GLU A 307 -2.29 24.24 9.00
CA GLU A 307 -3.41 24.77 8.23
C GLU A 307 -3.48 24.04 6.89
N LEU A 308 -4.59 23.33 6.61
CA LEU A 308 -4.80 22.61 5.36
C LEU A 308 -5.71 23.46 4.47
N PRO A 309 -5.16 24.29 3.56
CA PRO A 309 -5.97 25.11 2.68
C PRO A 309 -6.88 24.23 1.81
N ALA A 310 -8.06 24.74 1.46
CA ALA A 310 -9.05 23.98 0.69
C ALA A 310 -8.46 23.41 -0.63
N ALA A 311 -7.58 24.16 -1.29
CA ALA A 311 -6.88 23.72 -2.50
C ALA A 311 -6.04 22.44 -2.27
N LEU A 312 -5.40 22.33 -1.11
CA LEU A 312 -4.60 21.17 -0.72
C LEU A 312 -5.50 19.96 -0.42
N ILE A 313 -6.65 20.17 0.24
CA ILE A 313 -7.65 19.12 0.46
C ILE A 313 -8.17 18.60 -0.88
N VAL A 314 -8.51 19.49 -1.82
CA VAL A 314 -8.97 19.10 -3.17
C VAL A 314 -7.89 18.31 -3.91
N ALA A 315 -6.62 18.71 -3.82
CA ALA A 315 -5.51 17.96 -4.41
C ALA A 315 -5.39 16.54 -3.80
N ALA A 316 -5.54 16.41 -2.49
CA ALA A 316 -5.55 15.10 -1.82
C ALA A 316 -6.73 14.23 -2.24
N LEU A 317 -7.93 14.80 -2.40
CA LEU A 317 -9.10 14.08 -2.91
C LEU A 317 -8.88 13.60 -4.34
N PHE A 318 -8.33 14.45 -5.21
CA PHE A 318 -7.94 14.08 -6.57
C PHE A 318 -6.94 12.92 -6.58
N SER A 319 -5.86 13.01 -5.80
CA SER A 319 -4.87 11.93 -5.66
C SER A 319 -5.51 10.65 -5.11
N GLY A 320 -6.46 10.78 -4.18
CA GLY A 320 -7.26 9.67 -3.65
C GLY A 320 -8.09 8.96 -4.70
N VAL A 321 -8.81 9.70 -5.53
CA VAL A 321 -9.59 9.16 -6.67
C VAL A 321 -8.68 8.48 -7.68
N ALA A 322 -7.52 9.07 -7.97
CA ALA A 322 -6.51 8.47 -8.85
C ALA A 322 -6.01 7.12 -8.31
N LYS A 323 -5.75 7.03 -7.00
CA LYS A 323 -5.37 5.79 -6.31
C LYS A 323 -6.46 4.72 -6.38
N ILE A 324 -7.73 5.09 -6.26
CA ILE A 324 -8.87 4.18 -6.45
C ILE A 324 -8.91 3.69 -7.91
N ALA A 325 -8.86 4.59 -8.90
CA ALA A 325 -8.87 4.21 -10.31
C ALA A 325 -7.74 3.23 -10.65
N HIS A 326 -6.54 3.50 -10.15
CA HIS A 326 -5.42 2.57 -10.26
C HIS A 326 -5.70 1.23 -9.56
N ALA A 327 -6.35 1.21 -8.39
CA ALA A 327 -6.71 -0.04 -7.70
C ALA A 327 -7.59 -0.95 -8.56
N PHE A 328 -8.60 -0.39 -9.24
CA PHE A 328 -9.44 -1.11 -10.19
C PHE A 328 -8.63 -1.61 -11.39
N ALA A 329 -7.79 -0.74 -11.98
CA ALA A 329 -6.94 -1.10 -13.12
C ALA A 329 -6.00 -2.26 -12.76
N ARG A 330 -5.37 -2.20 -11.58
CA ARG A 330 -4.48 -3.23 -11.05
C ARG A 330 -5.21 -4.53 -10.75
N ALA A 331 -6.40 -4.48 -10.18
CA ALA A 331 -7.22 -5.67 -9.93
C ALA A 331 -7.61 -6.36 -11.24
N ALA A 332 -8.06 -5.60 -12.24
CA ALA A 332 -8.38 -6.11 -13.57
C ALA A 332 -7.14 -6.67 -14.27
N ALA A 333 -6.01 -5.95 -14.23
CA ALA A 333 -4.75 -6.40 -14.82
C ALA A 333 -4.23 -7.69 -14.20
N THR A 334 -4.22 -7.77 -12.87
CA THR A 334 -3.78 -8.97 -12.15
C THR A 334 -4.71 -10.16 -12.39
N ALA A 335 -6.03 -9.92 -12.51
CA ALA A 335 -7.00 -10.98 -12.68
C ALA A 335 -7.06 -11.54 -14.12
N LEU A 336 -6.93 -10.67 -15.12
CA LEU A 336 -7.21 -11.00 -16.53
C LEU A 336 -5.96 -11.00 -17.42
N GLY A 337 -4.88 -10.33 -16.99
CA GLY A 337 -3.68 -10.15 -17.78
C GLY A 337 -2.86 -11.43 -17.94
N THR A 338 -2.42 -11.68 -19.17
CA THR A 338 -1.39 -12.67 -19.48
C THR A 338 -0.02 -12.24 -18.91
N PRO A 339 0.95 -13.16 -18.73
CA PRO A 339 2.29 -12.80 -18.23
C PRO A 339 2.98 -11.69 -19.03
N ARG A 340 2.79 -11.66 -20.35
CA ARG A 340 3.34 -10.60 -21.23
C ARG A 340 2.68 -9.24 -20.97
N GLU A 341 1.37 -9.23 -20.72
CA GLU A 341 0.66 -7.99 -20.36
C GLU A 341 1.07 -7.49 -18.98
N LEU A 342 1.24 -8.38 -18.01
CA LEU A 342 1.73 -8.01 -16.67
C LEU A 342 3.14 -7.41 -16.73
N ALA A 343 4.02 -7.92 -17.59
CA ALA A 343 5.33 -7.32 -17.82
C ALA A 343 5.22 -5.90 -18.40
N ARG A 344 4.31 -5.67 -19.36
CA ARG A 344 4.03 -4.32 -19.89
C ARG A 344 3.46 -3.38 -18.83
N VAL A 345 2.54 -3.88 -18.00
CA VAL A 345 1.96 -3.14 -16.87
C VAL A 345 3.03 -2.76 -15.84
N ASN A 346 3.99 -3.64 -15.57
CA ASN A 346 5.15 -3.34 -14.73
C ASN A 346 6.02 -2.22 -15.34
N GLY A 347 6.34 -2.31 -16.63
CA GLY A 347 7.07 -1.25 -17.35
C GLY A 347 6.33 0.09 -17.32
N ALA A 348 5.01 0.08 -17.54
CA ALA A 348 4.16 1.26 -17.43
C ALA A 348 4.16 1.84 -16.00
N GLY A 349 4.32 1.01 -14.97
CA GLY A 349 4.45 1.47 -13.59
C GLY A 349 5.69 2.29 -13.35
N TRP A 350 6.86 1.82 -13.80
CA TRP A 350 8.11 2.58 -13.68
C TRP A 350 8.09 3.86 -14.52
N LEU A 351 7.53 3.82 -15.72
CA LEU A 351 7.30 5.04 -16.51
C LEU A 351 6.41 6.02 -15.76
N SER A 352 5.32 5.53 -15.15
CA SER A 352 4.43 6.38 -14.36
C SER A 352 5.13 6.97 -13.14
N VAL A 353 6.05 6.24 -12.48
CA VAL A 353 6.85 6.78 -11.37
C VAL A 353 7.68 7.95 -11.87
N ALA A 354 8.37 7.79 -13.00
CA ALA A 354 9.16 8.87 -13.60
C ALA A 354 8.28 10.08 -13.95
N LEU A 355 7.10 9.86 -14.54
CA LEU A 355 6.13 10.92 -14.82
C LEU A 355 5.62 11.60 -13.54
N ALA A 356 5.40 10.86 -12.47
CA ALA A 356 4.95 11.39 -11.19
C ALA A 356 6.04 12.25 -10.53
N VAL A 357 7.30 11.82 -10.56
CA VAL A 357 8.46 12.59 -10.07
C VAL A 357 8.65 13.85 -10.92
N GLY A 358 8.64 13.73 -12.24
CA GLY A 358 8.75 14.87 -13.15
C GLY A 358 7.59 15.85 -12.99
N GLY A 359 6.36 15.34 -12.86
CA GLY A 359 5.17 16.14 -12.59
C GLY A 359 5.24 16.86 -11.25
N ALA A 360 5.70 16.18 -10.19
CA ALA A 360 5.91 16.80 -8.88
C ALA A 360 6.97 17.91 -8.94
N PHE A 361 8.08 17.67 -9.63
CA PHE A 361 9.15 18.65 -9.82
C PHE A 361 8.65 19.88 -10.60
N LEU A 362 7.99 19.68 -11.74
CA LEU A 362 7.44 20.77 -12.54
C LEU A 362 6.35 21.55 -11.80
N ALA A 363 5.65 20.88 -10.87
CA ALA A 363 4.57 21.48 -10.11
C ALA A 363 4.96 22.02 -8.72
N SER A 364 6.23 21.87 -8.30
CA SER A 364 6.70 22.42 -7.04
C SER A 364 6.62 23.95 -6.91
N PRO A 365 6.65 24.77 -7.98
CA PRO A 365 6.41 26.21 -7.85
C PRO A 365 5.01 26.56 -7.31
N TRP A 366 4.05 25.65 -7.42
CA TRP A 366 2.71 25.78 -6.81
C TRP A 366 2.62 25.15 -5.41
N GLY A 367 3.77 24.95 -4.76
CA GLY A 367 3.89 24.40 -3.40
C GLY A 367 3.44 22.95 -3.29
N LEU A 368 3.09 22.55 -2.06
CA LEU A 368 2.63 21.18 -1.75
C LEU A 368 1.42 20.74 -2.58
N THR A 369 0.49 21.66 -2.85
CA THR A 369 -0.68 21.42 -3.68
C THR A 369 -0.29 20.95 -5.09
N GLY A 370 0.66 21.65 -5.72
CA GLY A 370 1.18 21.29 -7.04
C GLY A 370 1.88 19.92 -7.04
N VAL A 371 2.71 19.65 -6.04
CA VAL A 371 3.39 18.35 -5.88
C VAL A 371 2.38 17.20 -5.81
N ILE A 372 1.30 17.35 -5.02
CA ILE A 372 0.25 16.31 -4.90
C ILE A 372 -0.49 16.10 -6.22
N TYR A 373 -0.79 17.16 -6.98
CA TYR A 373 -1.37 17.02 -8.31
C TYR A 373 -0.43 16.31 -9.28
N GLY A 374 0.86 16.65 -9.27
CA GLY A 374 1.89 16.00 -10.10
C GLY A 374 1.96 14.49 -9.84
N VAL A 375 2.00 14.08 -8.57
CA VAL A 375 1.98 12.66 -8.19
C VAL A 375 0.63 12.00 -8.53
N GLY A 376 -0.49 12.68 -8.28
CA GLY A 376 -1.83 12.22 -8.64
C GLY A 376 -2.02 11.97 -10.14
N ALA A 377 -1.45 12.84 -10.98
CA ALA A 377 -1.45 12.66 -12.44
C ALA A 377 -0.68 11.41 -12.85
N GLY A 378 0.45 11.11 -12.19
CA GLY A 378 1.18 9.86 -12.39
C GLY A 378 0.34 8.62 -12.04
N TRP A 379 -0.44 8.67 -10.95
CA TRP A 379 -1.38 7.59 -10.61
C TRP A 379 -2.45 7.39 -11.69
N LEU A 380 -3.02 8.47 -12.22
CA LEU A 380 -4.00 8.40 -13.32
C LEU A 380 -3.39 7.86 -14.61
N ALA A 381 -2.19 8.32 -14.98
CA ALA A 381 -1.47 7.82 -16.14
C ALA A 381 -1.23 6.30 -16.02
N TRP A 382 -0.85 5.84 -14.82
CA TRP A 382 -0.67 4.41 -14.58
C TRP A 382 -1.97 3.63 -14.71
N ALA A 383 -3.05 4.12 -14.11
CA ALA A 383 -4.37 3.52 -14.21
C ALA A 383 -4.82 3.42 -15.68
N ALA A 384 -4.67 4.50 -16.45
CA ALA A 384 -5.04 4.56 -17.85
C ALA A 384 -4.23 3.56 -18.71
N MET A 385 -2.91 3.51 -18.53
CA MET A 385 -2.05 2.56 -19.23
C MET A 385 -2.40 1.11 -18.88
N MET A 386 -2.64 0.80 -17.60
CA MET A 386 -3.07 -0.53 -17.19
C MET A 386 -4.40 -0.93 -17.84
N PHE A 387 -5.39 -0.03 -17.79
CA PHE A 387 -6.68 -0.27 -18.43
C PHE A 387 -6.54 -0.46 -19.94
N ALA A 388 -5.71 0.34 -20.61
CA ALA A 388 -5.46 0.21 -22.05
C ALA A 388 -4.91 -1.19 -22.40
N VAL A 389 -4.00 -1.73 -21.58
CA VAL A 389 -3.45 -3.08 -21.76
C VAL A 389 -4.54 -4.14 -21.61
N VAL A 390 -5.40 -4.05 -20.60
CA VAL A 390 -6.41 -5.08 -20.32
C VAL A 390 -7.77 -4.86 -20.97
N HIS A 391 -7.96 -3.73 -21.66
CA HIS A 391 -9.22 -3.35 -22.27
C HIS A 391 -9.74 -4.41 -23.25
N ARG A 392 -8.84 -5.11 -23.96
CA ARG A 392 -9.23 -6.21 -24.87
C ARG A 392 -9.97 -7.35 -24.18
N HIS A 393 -9.68 -7.62 -22.91
CA HIS A 393 -10.36 -8.64 -22.10
C HIS A 393 -11.74 -8.19 -21.60
N LEU A 394 -12.07 -6.92 -21.81
CA LEU A 394 -13.33 -6.27 -21.44
C LEU A 394 -14.17 -5.89 -22.67
N ARG A 395 -13.68 -6.09 -23.90
CA ARG A 395 -14.44 -5.85 -25.13
C ARG A 395 -15.48 -6.95 -25.35
N LEU A 396 -16.72 -6.54 -25.64
CA LEU A 396 -17.76 -7.49 -26.05
C LEU A 396 -17.33 -8.13 -27.38
N PRO A 397 -17.64 -9.41 -27.61
CA PRO A 397 -17.46 -10.00 -28.93
C PRO A 397 -18.27 -9.21 -29.95
N ASP A 398 -17.66 -8.80 -31.06
CA ASP A 398 -18.38 -8.12 -32.14
C ASP A 398 -19.48 -9.05 -32.67
N VAL A 399 -20.74 -8.70 -32.38
CA VAL A 399 -21.93 -9.48 -32.78
C VAL A 399 -22.01 -9.59 -34.31
N ALA A 400 -21.44 -8.62 -35.03
CA ALA A 400 -21.31 -8.63 -36.49
C ALA A 400 -20.43 -9.77 -37.03
N ALA A 401 -19.43 -10.24 -36.27
CA ALA A 401 -18.54 -11.31 -36.72
C ALA A 401 -19.20 -12.70 -36.66
N ARG A 402 -20.22 -12.90 -35.82
CA ARG A 402 -20.95 -14.18 -35.72
C ARG A 402 -22.09 -14.31 -36.74
N THR A 403 -22.65 -13.20 -37.20
CA THR A 403 -23.68 -13.20 -38.24
C THR A 403 -23.08 -13.43 -39.63
N ALA A 404 -21.83 -13.02 -39.87
CA ALA A 404 -21.12 -13.27 -41.12
C ALA A 404 -20.61 -14.72 -41.30
N SER A 405 -20.57 -15.52 -40.24
CA SER A 405 -20.07 -16.91 -40.28
C SER A 405 -21.17 -17.98 -40.17
N ALA A 406 -22.45 -17.60 -40.29
CA ALA A 406 -23.52 -18.58 -40.38
C ALA A 406 -23.52 -19.17 -41.81
N PRO A 407 -23.14 -20.44 -42.01
CA PRO A 407 -23.21 -21.05 -43.32
C PRO A 407 -24.66 -21.03 -43.78
N THR A 408 -24.91 -20.44 -44.94
CA THR A 408 -26.13 -20.63 -45.71
C THR A 408 -26.33 -22.12 -45.90
N ARG A 409 -27.22 -22.71 -45.10
CA ARG A 409 -27.72 -24.07 -45.36
C ARG A 409 -28.50 -23.98 -46.66
N SER A 410 -27.88 -24.39 -47.76
CA SER A 410 -28.55 -24.64 -49.02
C SER A 410 -29.54 -25.79 -48.81
N SER A 411 -30.83 -25.47 -48.94
CA SER A 411 -31.93 -26.41 -49.11
C SER A 411 -31.82 -27.16 -50.43
#